data_AF-A0A969E4Z0-F1
#
_entry.id   AF-A0A969E4Z0-F1
#
_cell.length_a   1.000
_cell.length_b   1.000
_cell.length_c   1.000
_cell.angle_alpha   90.00
_cell.angle_beta   90.00
_cell.angle_gamma   90.00
#
_symmetry.space_group_name_H-M   'P 1'
#
loop_
_entity.id
_entity.type
_entity.pdbx_description
1 polymer ?
#
loop_
_entity_poly.entity_id
_entity_poly.type
_entity_poly.pdbx_seq_one_letter_code
_entity_poly.pdbx_strand_id
1 'polypeptide(L)'
;MKSIILSIITISTVAFLGCESANTNTPPSQNKVEGQALFAAETSDQFNAYWFAGKAEISSYNYTINRYGQDRKGYAVFIFVTEDLSNTKQVKLDDPAKAGNDRVPVLKLNAVQRFKTGIYDYSMMSSLFTPIDFKNMPHALKSNTTVQDWCGQVFTQMNLRGKEYKIEQYSYFETEGDQKMGLNTEGVLLEDELLSRLRLDPSSVPTKIKLVPNLTFSRLRHKKSGGFARNTFVC
;
A
#
# COMPACT_ATOMS: atom_id res chain seq x y z
N MET A 1 35.72 48.35 43.76
CA MET A 1 34.99 47.07 43.79
C MET A 1 34.53 46.73 42.38
N LYS A 2 35.27 45.88 41.65
CA LYS A 2 34.78 45.19 40.46
C LYS A 2 35.32 43.76 40.57
N SER A 3 34.42 42.83 40.85
CA SER A 3 34.73 41.44 41.11
C SER A 3 35.01 40.71 39.80
N ILE A 4 36.11 39.97 39.78
CA ILE A 4 36.50 39.03 38.73
C ILE A 4 35.69 37.75 38.97
N ILE A 5 34.76 37.40 38.08
CA ILE A 5 34.10 36.10 38.10
C ILE A 5 34.91 35.15 37.21
N LEU A 6 35.70 34.31 37.88
CA LEU A 6 36.42 33.19 37.29
C LEU A 6 35.43 32.02 37.14
N SER A 7 34.88 31.82 35.95
CA SER A 7 34.01 30.65 35.68
C SER A 7 34.87 29.39 35.56
N ILE A 8 34.84 28.56 36.61
CA ILE A 8 35.43 27.23 36.63
C ILE A 8 34.54 26.32 35.78
N ILE A 9 35.06 25.89 34.63
CA ILE A 9 34.44 24.84 33.81
C ILE A 9 34.86 23.50 34.42
N THR A 10 33.97 22.89 35.20
CA THR A 10 34.10 21.51 35.68
C THR A 10 33.80 20.55 34.53
N ILE A 11 34.85 19.98 33.94
CA ILE A 11 34.75 18.87 32.98
C ILE A 11 34.36 17.62 33.78
N SER A 12 33.09 17.23 33.72
CA SER A 12 32.62 15.97 34.26
C SER A 12 32.96 14.84 33.28
N THR A 13 33.98 14.06 33.61
CA THR A 13 34.34 12.83 32.90
C THR A 13 33.25 11.78 33.11
N VAL A 14 32.45 11.52 32.07
CA VAL A 14 31.52 10.38 32.04
C VAL A 14 32.34 9.11 31.81
N ALA A 15 32.43 8.27 32.83
CA ALA A 15 33.01 6.94 32.73
C ALA A 15 32.10 6.04 31.89
N PHE A 16 32.60 5.58 30.74
CA PHE A 16 31.97 4.51 29.97
C PHE A 16 32.17 3.18 30.72
N LEU A 17 31.11 2.69 31.36
CA LEU A 17 31.02 1.30 31.79
C LEU A 17 30.73 0.44 30.55
N GLY A 18 31.77 -0.23 30.06
CA GLY A 18 31.64 -1.27 29.05
C GLY A 18 30.89 -2.48 29.61
N CYS A 19 29.87 -2.93 28.90
CA CYS A 19 29.22 -4.20 29.16
C CYS A 19 29.84 -5.25 28.23
N GLU A 20 30.70 -6.09 28.77
CA GLU A 20 31.23 -7.28 28.10
C GLU A 20 30.13 -8.34 28.11
N SER A 21 29.55 -8.66 26.96
CA SER A 21 28.64 -9.80 26.82
C SER A 21 29.39 -10.96 26.21
N ALA A 22 29.49 -12.03 27.00
CA ALA A 22 30.14 -13.28 26.67
C ALA A 22 29.62 -13.87 25.35
N ASN A 23 30.57 -14.32 24.55
CA ASN A 23 30.37 -14.98 23.28
C ASN A 23 29.85 -16.41 23.53
N THR A 24 28.53 -16.62 23.42
CA THR A 24 27.95 -17.97 23.29
C THR A 24 27.54 -18.19 21.84
N ASN A 25 28.44 -18.85 21.09
CA ASN A 25 28.11 -19.45 19.82
C ASN A 25 27.14 -20.62 20.05
N THR A 26 25.86 -20.31 20.12
CA THR A 26 24.78 -21.29 19.97
C THR A 26 24.02 -20.89 18.71
N PRO A 27 23.91 -21.78 17.69
CA PRO A 27 23.08 -21.48 16.53
C PRO A 27 21.66 -21.13 17.00
N PRO A 28 20.97 -20.14 16.40
CA PRO A 28 19.60 -19.86 16.76
C PRO A 28 18.78 -21.12 16.50
N SER A 29 18.21 -21.69 17.56
CA SER A 29 17.13 -22.67 17.47
C SER A 29 16.08 -22.12 16.52
N GLN A 30 15.80 -22.85 15.45
CA GLN A 30 14.64 -22.58 14.60
C GLN A 30 13.38 -22.92 15.40
N ASN A 31 12.99 -22.01 16.30
CA ASN A 31 11.67 -22.01 16.87
C ASN A 31 10.71 -21.59 15.76
N LYS A 32 10.11 -22.61 15.15
CA LYS A 32 8.94 -22.51 14.29
C LYS A 32 7.94 -21.60 15.00
N VAL A 33 7.70 -20.40 14.46
CA VAL A 33 6.73 -19.46 15.02
C VAL A 33 5.36 -20.11 14.89
N GLU A 34 4.86 -20.69 15.98
CA GLU A 34 3.49 -21.17 16.13
C GLU A 34 2.54 -19.96 16.12
N GLY A 35 2.14 -19.57 14.91
CA GLY A 35 1.08 -18.59 14.64
C GLY A 35 0.32 -18.90 13.33
N GLN A 36 0.52 -20.09 12.78
CA GLN A 36 -0.13 -20.57 11.56
C GLN A 36 -1.30 -21.50 11.90
N ALA A 37 -2.39 -20.94 12.40
CA ALA A 37 -3.67 -21.64 12.34
C ALA A 37 -4.79 -20.61 12.28
N LEU A 38 -5.65 -20.75 11.26
CA LEU A 38 -6.88 -20.01 10.90
C LEU A 38 -6.86 -19.27 9.54
N PHE A 39 -6.06 -19.71 8.56
CA PHE A 39 -6.32 -19.35 7.16
C PHE A 39 -6.48 -20.60 6.30
N ALA A 40 -7.67 -20.73 5.71
CA ALA A 40 -8.04 -21.80 4.78
C ALA A 40 -7.79 -21.39 3.32
N ALA A 41 -6.89 -20.44 3.07
CA ALA A 41 -6.45 -20.16 1.70
C ALA A 41 -5.56 -21.33 1.26
N GLU A 42 -6.04 -22.13 0.31
CA GLU A 42 -5.23 -23.19 -0.32
C GLU A 42 -4.08 -22.53 -1.10
N THR A 43 -2.92 -22.46 -0.45
CA THR A 43 -1.67 -21.90 -0.98
C THR A 43 -0.64 -23.00 -1.09
N SER A 44 0.26 -22.92 -2.07
CA SER A 44 1.34 -23.90 -2.22
C SER A 44 2.49 -23.63 -1.25
N ASP A 45 3.31 -24.65 -0.96
CA ASP A 45 4.51 -24.49 -0.14
C ASP A 45 5.47 -23.45 -0.73
N GLN A 46 5.60 -23.41 -2.06
CA GLN A 46 6.42 -22.42 -2.75
C GLN A 46 5.88 -21.00 -2.56
N PHE A 47 4.56 -20.82 -2.66
CA PHE A 47 3.91 -19.54 -2.38
C PHE A 47 4.21 -19.09 -0.96
N ASN A 48 4.07 -20.01 0.01
CA ASN A 48 4.29 -19.70 1.41
C ASN A 48 5.74 -19.35 1.71
N ALA A 49 6.69 -20.09 1.14
CA ALA A 49 8.11 -19.82 1.26
C ALA A 49 8.54 -18.48 0.65
N TYR A 50 7.83 -17.97 -0.36
CA TYR A 50 8.12 -16.68 -0.98
C TYR A 50 7.44 -15.52 -0.23
N TRP A 51 6.11 -15.56 -0.14
CA TRP A 51 5.32 -14.43 0.32
C TRP A 51 5.31 -14.27 1.84
N PHE A 52 5.39 -15.36 2.60
CA PHE A 52 5.42 -15.31 4.07
C PHE A 52 6.85 -15.39 4.66
N ALA A 53 7.88 -15.09 3.86
CA ALA A 53 9.27 -15.04 4.31
C ALA A 53 9.64 -13.82 5.17
N GLY A 54 8.67 -12.94 5.48
CA GLY A 54 8.91 -11.69 6.20
C GLY A 54 9.66 -10.63 5.38
N LYS A 55 9.62 -10.73 4.05
CA LYS A 55 10.29 -9.82 3.10
C LYS A 55 9.26 -9.14 2.21
N ALA A 56 9.67 -8.02 1.60
CA ALA A 56 8.90 -7.35 0.56
C ALA A 56 9.55 -7.58 -0.81
N GLU A 57 8.72 -7.73 -1.84
CA GLU A 57 9.14 -7.61 -3.24
C GLU A 57 9.10 -6.14 -3.65
N ILE A 58 10.16 -5.66 -4.31
CA ILE A 58 10.26 -4.29 -4.80
C ILE A 58 10.54 -4.33 -6.30
N SER A 59 9.71 -3.64 -7.07
CA SER A 59 9.90 -3.45 -8.52
C SER A 59 9.98 -1.98 -8.85
N SER A 60 11.00 -1.57 -9.61
CA SER A 60 11.22 -0.17 -10.00
C SER A 60 11.14 0.00 -11.51
N TYR A 61 10.51 1.07 -11.96
CA TYR A 61 10.25 1.35 -13.36
C TYR A 61 10.54 2.81 -13.69
N ASN A 62 11.11 3.05 -14.87
CA ASN A 62 11.01 4.35 -15.52
C ASN A 62 9.74 4.35 -16.38
N TYR A 63 8.95 5.41 -16.33
CA TYR A 63 7.72 5.51 -17.12
C TYR A 63 7.59 6.89 -17.78
N THR A 64 6.76 6.96 -18.81
CA THR A 64 6.38 8.21 -19.47
C THR A 64 4.88 8.42 -19.29
N ILE A 65 4.49 9.64 -18.93
CA ILE A 65 3.09 10.02 -18.75
C ILE A 65 2.78 11.32 -19.48
N ASN A 66 1.64 11.37 -20.15
CA ASN A 66 1.16 12.60 -20.75
C ASN A 66 0.44 13.48 -19.71
N ARG A 67 0.98 14.66 -19.42
CA ARG A 67 0.36 15.66 -18.54
C ARG A 67 0.45 17.04 -19.17
N TYR A 68 -0.69 17.71 -19.28
CA TYR A 68 -0.84 19.00 -19.97
C TYR A 68 -0.37 18.96 -21.43
N GLY A 69 -0.66 17.87 -22.15
CA GLY A 69 -0.30 17.70 -23.56
C GLY A 69 1.18 17.40 -23.81
N GLN A 70 1.99 17.25 -22.76
CA GLN A 70 3.41 16.93 -22.86
C GLN A 70 3.73 15.59 -22.20
N ASP A 71 4.60 14.82 -22.84
CA ASP A 71 5.15 13.60 -22.28
C ASP A 71 6.19 13.94 -21.21
N ARG A 72 6.01 13.38 -20.02
CA ARG A 72 6.84 13.60 -18.84
C ARG A 72 7.46 12.28 -18.43
N LYS A 73 8.78 12.29 -18.22
CA LYS A 73 9.49 11.17 -17.63
C LYS A 73 9.27 11.15 -16.13
N GLY A 74 9.04 9.97 -15.58
CA GLY A 74 8.89 9.73 -14.17
C GLY A 74 9.45 8.37 -13.77
N TYR A 75 9.38 8.07 -12.48
CA TYR A 75 9.70 6.75 -11.95
C TYR A 75 8.55 6.21 -11.10
N ALA A 76 8.40 4.90 -11.10
CA ALA A 76 7.46 4.18 -10.26
C ALA A 76 8.19 3.11 -9.44
N VAL A 77 7.78 2.94 -8.19
CA VAL A 77 8.26 1.87 -7.31
C VAL A 77 7.03 1.15 -6.75
N PHE A 78 6.92 -0.14 -7.03
CA PHE A 78 5.87 -1.00 -6.50
C PHE A 78 6.45 -1.89 -5.42
N ILE A 79 5.86 -1.83 -4.24
CA ILE A 79 6.25 -2.61 -3.07
C ILE A 79 5.11 -3.58 -2.74
N PHE A 80 5.40 -4.88 -2.77
CA PHE A 80 4.45 -5.94 -2.44
C PHE A 80 4.89 -6.63 -1.15
N VAL A 81 3.95 -6.83 -0.23
CA VAL A 81 4.21 -7.52 1.04
C VAL A 81 2.92 -8.15 1.57
N THR A 82 3.03 -9.32 2.20
CA THR A 82 1.90 -9.90 2.94
C THR A 82 1.71 -9.19 4.27
N GLU A 83 0.48 -8.91 4.64
CA GLU A 83 0.14 -8.27 5.91
C GLU A 83 -1.21 -8.79 6.41
N ASP A 84 -1.42 -8.80 7.72
CA ASP A 84 -2.71 -9.14 8.31
C ASP A 84 -3.56 -7.88 8.47
N LEU A 85 -4.72 -7.86 7.81
CA LEU A 85 -5.69 -6.76 7.85
C LEU A 85 -6.92 -7.18 8.68
N SER A 86 -7.52 -6.23 9.39
CA SER A 86 -8.85 -6.39 9.98
C SER A 86 -9.91 -6.34 8.86
N ASN A 87 -10.78 -7.34 8.77
CA ASN A 87 -11.89 -7.36 7.81
C ASN A 87 -12.88 -6.21 8.08
N THR A 88 -13.19 -6.00 9.36
CA THR A 88 -14.18 -5.02 9.82
C THR A 88 -13.65 -3.60 9.72
N LYS A 89 -12.45 -3.35 10.25
CA LYS A 89 -11.85 -2.01 10.34
C LYS A 89 -11.06 -1.64 9.08
N GLN A 90 -10.57 -2.63 8.32
CA GLN A 90 -9.71 -2.44 7.13
C GLN A 90 -8.46 -1.60 7.43
N VAL A 91 -7.81 -1.96 8.53
CA VAL A 91 -6.52 -1.46 9.00
C VAL A 91 -5.63 -2.65 9.31
N LYS A 92 -4.31 -2.42 9.30
CA LYS A 92 -3.34 -3.41 9.74
C LYS A 92 -3.67 -3.88 11.16
N LEU A 93 -3.54 -5.17 11.41
CA LEU A 93 -3.61 -5.74 12.76
C LEU A 93 -2.26 -5.63 13.46
N ASP A 94 -2.27 -5.06 14.66
CA ASP A 94 -1.09 -5.01 15.53
C ASP A 94 -0.84 -6.36 16.21
N ASP A 95 -1.91 -7.08 16.57
CA ASP A 95 -1.86 -8.44 17.13
C ASP A 95 -2.80 -9.37 16.33
N PRO A 96 -2.31 -9.96 15.23
CA PRO A 96 -3.13 -10.84 14.39
C PRO A 96 -3.62 -12.09 15.12
N ALA A 97 -2.88 -12.59 16.12
CA ALA A 97 -3.23 -13.80 16.85
C ALA A 97 -4.52 -13.64 17.68
N LYS A 98 -4.83 -12.42 18.12
CA LYS A 98 -6.05 -12.10 18.89
C LYS A 98 -7.25 -11.70 18.03
N ALA A 99 -7.07 -11.54 16.73
CA ALA A 99 -8.12 -11.02 15.84
C ALA A 99 -9.17 -12.07 15.43
N GLY A 100 -8.87 -13.36 15.60
CA GLY A 100 -9.80 -14.45 15.26
C GLY A 100 -10.31 -14.34 13.81
N ASN A 101 -11.63 -14.40 13.64
CA ASN A 101 -12.29 -14.31 12.33
C ASN A 101 -12.22 -12.92 11.67
N ASP A 102 -11.76 -11.88 12.37
CA ASP A 102 -11.55 -10.56 11.78
C ASP A 102 -10.22 -10.46 11.04
N ARG A 103 -9.31 -11.42 11.23
CA ARG A 103 -8.02 -11.44 10.53
C ARG A 103 -8.20 -11.85 9.06
N VAL A 104 -7.61 -11.07 8.16
CA VAL A 104 -7.52 -11.38 6.73
C VAL A 104 -6.11 -11.05 6.23
N PRO A 105 -5.28 -12.07 5.92
CA PRO A 105 -4.04 -11.91 5.19
C PRO A 105 -4.34 -11.31 3.83
N VAL A 106 -3.61 -10.25 3.50
CA VAL A 106 -3.69 -9.57 2.22
C VAL A 106 -2.30 -9.49 1.61
N LEU A 107 -2.23 -9.52 0.28
CA LEU A 107 -1.13 -8.95 -0.46
C LEU A 107 -1.35 -7.45 -0.55
N LYS A 108 -0.54 -6.69 0.18
CA LYS A 108 -0.51 -5.23 0.10
C LYS A 108 0.40 -4.82 -1.05
N LEU A 109 -0.13 -3.98 -1.94
CA LEU A 109 0.64 -3.21 -2.91
C LEU A 109 0.70 -1.76 -2.43
N ASN A 110 1.90 -1.20 -2.35
CA ASN A 110 2.13 0.24 -2.33
C ASN A 110 2.80 0.66 -3.65
N ALA A 111 2.10 1.44 -4.46
CA ALA A 111 2.59 1.98 -5.73
C ALA A 111 2.95 3.46 -5.58
N VAL A 112 4.25 3.76 -5.55
CA VAL A 112 4.77 5.14 -5.52
C VAL A 112 5.07 5.58 -6.95
N GLN A 113 4.59 6.75 -7.35
CA GLN A 113 4.83 7.32 -8.67
C GLN A 113 5.25 8.78 -8.53
N ARG A 114 6.33 9.16 -9.20
CA ARG A 114 6.80 10.55 -9.24
C ARG A 114 7.16 11.01 -10.65
N PHE A 115 6.77 12.23 -10.97
CA PHE A 115 7.14 12.90 -12.22
C PHE A 115 7.08 14.42 -12.02
N LYS A 116 7.66 15.19 -12.95
CA LYS A 116 7.67 16.65 -12.87
C LYS A 116 6.90 17.30 -14.02
N THR A 117 6.26 18.44 -13.74
CA THR A 117 5.79 19.36 -14.77
C THR A 117 6.48 20.72 -14.63
N GLY A 118 7.66 20.86 -15.25
CA GLY A 118 8.52 22.01 -15.00
C GLY A 118 9.10 21.94 -13.59
N ILE A 119 8.77 22.93 -12.76
CA ILE A 119 9.20 22.96 -11.35
C ILE A 119 8.28 22.17 -10.41
N TYR A 120 7.06 21.87 -10.84
CA TYR A 120 6.07 21.16 -10.02
C TYR A 120 6.46 19.69 -9.90
N ASP A 121 6.62 19.22 -8.67
CA ASP A 121 6.93 17.82 -8.35
C ASP A 121 5.64 17.09 -7.95
N TYR A 122 5.20 16.14 -8.78
CA TYR A 122 4.08 15.28 -8.46
C TYR A 122 4.59 14.09 -7.66
N SER A 123 4.11 13.94 -6.43
CA SER A 123 4.33 12.75 -5.59
C SER A 123 3.00 12.08 -5.34
N MET A 124 2.85 10.87 -5.87
CA MET A 124 1.61 10.10 -5.79
C MET A 124 1.91 8.74 -5.18
N MET A 125 1.01 8.27 -4.33
CA MET A 125 1.10 6.93 -3.76
C MET A 125 -0.28 6.31 -3.69
N SER A 126 -0.42 5.11 -4.24
CA SER A 126 -1.61 4.26 -4.13
C SER A 126 -1.31 3.05 -3.26
N SER A 127 -2.26 2.64 -2.41
CA SER A 127 -2.17 1.39 -1.65
C SER A 127 -3.37 0.50 -1.95
N LEU A 128 -3.16 -0.79 -2.17
CA LEU A 128 -4.20 -1.79 -2.45
C LEU A 128 -4.02 -2.99 -1.53
N PHE A 129 -5.12 -3.54 -1.01
CA PHE A 129 -5.12 -4.64 -0.05
C PHE A 129 -5.96 -5.80 -0.58
N THR A 130 -5.33 -6.70 -1.35
CA THR A 130 -6.01 -7.85 -1.98
C THR A 130 -5.92 -9.07 -1.07
N PRO A 131 -7.04 -9.71 -0.67
CA PRO A 131 -7.01 -10.95 0.10
C PRO A 131 -6.13 -12.03 -0.54
N ILE A 132 -5.37 -12.76 0.27
CA ILE A 132 -4.67 -13.97 -0.21
C ILE A 132 -5.70 -15.00 -0.67
N ASP A 133 -6.83 -15.10 0.03
CA ASP A 133 -7.99 -15.90 -0.39
C ASP A 133 -8.85 -15.16 -1.43
N PHE A 134 -8.25 -14.76 -2.55
CA PHE A 134 -8.94 -14.03 -3.61
C PHE A 134 -9.99 -14.89 -4.35
N LYS A 135 -10.03 -16.21 -4.14
CA LYS A 135 -11.06 -17.08 -4.73
C LYS A 135 -12.39 -16.89 -4.01
N ASN A 136 -12.38 -16.80 -2.68
CA ASN A 136 -13.58 -16.54 -1.88
C ASN A 136 -13.83 -15.04 -1.67
N MET A 137 -12.77 -14.23 -1.69
CA MET A 137 -12.83 -12.77 -1.54
C MET A 137 -12.26 -12.08 -2.81
N PRO A 138 -13.02 -12.07 -3.92
CA PRO A 138 -12.50 -11.72 -5.25
C PRO A 138 -12.10 -10.26 -5.44
N HIS A 139 -12.37 -9.39 -4.47
CA HIS A 139 -12.09 -7.97 -4.58
C HIS A 139 -11.14 -7.53 -3.48
N ALA A 140 -10.26 -6.57 -3.81
CA ALA A 140 -9.47 -5.87 -2.81
C ALA A 140 -10.38 -5.26 -1.73
N LEU A 141 -10.01 -5.43 -0.46
CA LEU A 141 -10.80 -4.93 0.66
C LEU A 141 -10.77 -3.40 0.72
N LYS A 142 -9.63 -2.83 0.34
CA LYS A 142 -9.37 -1.41 0.42
C LYS A 142 -8.44 -0.98 -0.71
N SER A 143 -8.69 0.21 -1.23
CA SER A 143 -7.76 0.95 -2.08
C SER A 143 -7.68 2.39 -1.56
N ASN A 144 -6.51 3.02 -1.59
CA ASN A 144 -6.40 4.44 -1.32
C ASN A 144 -5.34 5.08 -2.19
N THR A 145 -5.40 6.40 -2.35
CA THR A 145 -4.43 7.17 -3.10
C THR A 145 -4.28 8.55 -2.50
N THR A 146 -3.03 8.99 -2.40
CA THR A 146 -2.68 10.39 -2.16
C THR A 146 -2.00 10.95 -3.39
N VAL A 147 -2.33 12.19 -3.74
CA VAL A 147 -1.61 12.99 -4.74
C VAL A 147 -1.20 14.29 -4.08
N GLN A 148 0.08 14.60 -4.15
CA GLN A 148 0.69 15.79 -3.59
C GLN A 148 1.49 16.48 -4.68
N ASP A 149 1.20 17.75 -4.90
CA ASP A 149 2.02 18.64 -5.73
C ASP A 149 2.07 20.03 -5.10
N TRP A 150 2.70 20.98 -5.79
CA TRP A 150 2.84 22.35 -5.28
C TRP A 150 1.52 23.12 -5.23
N CYS A 151 0.50 22.70 -5.97
CA CYS A 151 -0.81 23.32 -5.95
C CYS A 151 -1.66 22.82 -4.77
N GLY A 152 -1.45 21.58 -4.31
CA GLY A 152 -2.17 21.07 -3.15
C GLY A 152 -2.16 19.56 -3.05
N GLN A 153 -3.08 19.05 -2.23
CA GLN A 153 -3.18 17.62 -1.93
C GLN A 153 -4.60 17.09 -2.13
N VAL A 154 -4.67 15.81 -2.51
CA VAL A 154 -5.91 15.04 -2.61
C VAL A 154 -5.71 13.68 -1.96
N PHE A 155 -6.69 13.23 -1.19
CA PHE A 155 -6.78 11.87 -0.67
C PHE A 155 -8.09 11.24 -1.17
N THR A 156 -8.02 10.03 -1.69
CA THR A 156 -9.20 9.23 -2.02
C THR A 156 -9.04 7.83 -1.47
N GLN A 157 -10.08 7.29 -0.85
CA GLN A 157 -10.09 5.94 -0.30
C GLN A 157 -11.37 5.21 -0.72
N MET A 158 -11.22 3.95 -1.11
CA MET A 158 -12.28 2.98 -1.36
C MET A 158 -12.23 1.90 -0.28
N ASN A 159 -13.37 1.63 0.34
CA ASN A 159 -13.54 0.57 1.33
C ASN A 159 -14.65 -0.38 0.86
N LEU A 160 -14.31 -1.65 0.62
CA LEU A 160 -15.30 -2.66 0.23
C LEU A 160 -16.25 -2.93 1.39
N ARG A 161 -17.56 -2.76 1.17
CA ARG A 161 -18.64 -3.08 2.11
C ARG A 161 -19.71 -3.86 1.36
N GLY A 162 -19.79 -5.17 1.63
CA GLY A 162 -20.64 -6.07 0.85
C GLY A 162 -20.17 -6.15 -0.60
N LYS A 163 -21.03 -5.74 -1.54
CA LYS A 163 -20.75 -5.73 -2.99
C LYS A 163 -20.48 -4.32 -3.54
N GLU A 164 -20.11 -3.38 -2.66
CA GLU A 164 -19.93 -1.99 -3.04
C GLU A 164 -18.69 -1.40 -2.37
N TYR A 165 -17.88 -0.67 -3.13
CA TYR A 165 -16.89 0.24 -2.58
C TYR A 165 -17.56 1.52 -2.09
N LYS A 166 -17.42 1.81 -0.80
CA LYS A 166 -17.69 3.13 -0.23
C LYS A 166 -16.46 3.99 -0.43
N ILE A 167 -16.63 5.08 -1.17
CA ILE A 167 -15.54 5.94 -1.61
C ILE A 167 -15.66 7.27 -0.90
N GLU A 168 -14.59 7.70 -0.25
CA GLU A 168 -14.45 9.03 0.35
C GLU A 168 -13.26 9.75 -0.28
N GLN A 169 -13.46 11.01 -0.65
CA GLN A 169 -12.45 11.88 -1.24
C GLN A 169 -12.38 13.19 -0.47
N TYR A 170 -11.17 13.67 -0.23
CA TYR A 170 -10.88 14.99 0.29
C TYR A 170 -9.93 15.70 -0.67
N SER A 171 -10.32 16.88 -1.16
CA SER A 171 -9.58 17.56 -2.22
C SER A 171 -9.41 19.05 -1.94
N TYR A 172 -8.18 19.54 -2.12
CA TYR A 172 -7.89 20.97 -2.11
C TYR A 172 -8.59 21.75 -3.23
N PHE A 173 -8.94 21.10 -4.36
CA PHE A 173 -9.39 21.78 -5.56
C PHE A 173 -10.91 21.97 -5.57
N GLU A 174 -11.38 23.23 -5.69
CA GLU A 174 -12.79 23.65 -5.59
C GLU A 174 -13.76 22.79 -6.42
N THR A 175 -13.43 22.52 -7.69
CA THR A 175 -14.32 21.77 -8.59
C THR A 175 -14.53 20.32 -8.14
N GLU A 176 -13.55 19.73 -7.47
CA GLU A 176 -13.62 18.34 -6.99
C GLU A 176 -14.17 18.31 -5.57
N GLY A 177 -13.56 19.08 -4.66
CA GLY A 177 -13.91 19.16 -3.26
C GLY A 177 -13.97 17.81 -2.56
N ASP A 178 -14.62 17.82 -1.40
CA ASP A 178 -14.87 16.64 -0.61
C ASP A 178 -16.09 15.89 -1.16
N GLN A 179 -15.96 14.58 -1.35
CA GLN A 179 -17.01 13.76 -1.96
C GLN A 179 -17.16 12.42 -1.27
N LYS A 180 -18.41 11.93 -1.23
CA LYS A 180 -18.74 10.54 -0.91
C LYS A 180 -19.49 9.91 -2.06
N MET A 181 -19.13 8.68 -2.42
CA MET A 181 -19.72 7.97 -3.55
C MET A 181 -19.67 6.46 -3.36
N GLY A 182 -20.41 5.75 -4.23
CA GLY A 182 -20.52 4.30 -4.24
C GLY A 182 -20.11 3.72 -5.58
N LEU A 183 -19.52 2.53 -5.57
CA LEU A 183 -19.17 1.77 -6.76
C LEU A 183 -19.53 0.30 -6.55
N ASN A 184 -20.48 -0.23 -7.31
CA ASN A 184 -20.82 -1.65 -7.29
C ASN A 184 -19.67 -2.47 -7.92
N THR A 185 -19.32 -3.60 -7.32
CA THR A 185 -18.23 -4.49 -7.78
C THR A 185 -18.67 -5.53 -8.81
N GLU A 186 -19.96 -5.62 -9.12
CA GLU A 186 -20.52 -6.58 -10.07
C GLU A 186 -19.93 -6.39 -11.48
N GLY A 187 -19.22 -7.43 -11.93
CA GLY A 187 -18.63 -7.47 -13.27
C GLY A 187 -17.48 -6.50 -13.50
N VAL A 188 -16.90 -5.91 -12.44
CA VAL A 188 -15.77 -4.98 -12.54
C VAL A 188 -14.61 -5.41 -11.64
N LEU A 189 -13.39 -5.03 -12.02
CA LEU A 189 -12.21 -5.05 -11.15
C LEU A 189 -11.61 -3.64 -11.10
N LEU A 190 -10.96 -3.29 -9.99
CA LEU A 190 -10.08 -2.13 -10.00
C LEU A 190 -8.84 -2.47 -10.84
N GLU A 191 -8.36 -1.52 -11.64
CA GLU A 191 -7.18 -1.71 -12.48
C GLU A 191 -5.95 -2.14 -11.67
N ASP A 192 -5.78 -1.59 -10.47
CA ASP A 192 -4.66 -1.95 -9.58
C ASP A 192 -4.71 -3.41 -9.11
N GLU A 193 -5.88 -4.06 -9.09
CA GLU A 193 -6.02 -5.47 -8.72
C GLU A 193 -5.35 -6.41 -9.72
N LEU A 194 -5.13 -5.96 -10.95
CA LEU A 194 -4.39 -6.76 -11.93
C LEU A 194 -2.96 -7.01 -11.44
N LEU A 195 -2.33 -6.02 -10.80
CA LEU A 195 -0.94 -6.12 -10.35
C LEU A 195 -0.77 -7.12 -9.20
N SER A 196 -1.74 -7.17 -8.28
CA SER A 196 -1.75 -8.15 -7.19
C SER A 196 -2.17 -9.53 -7.69
N ARG A 197 -3.16 -9.64 -8.57
CA ARG A 197 -3.58 -10.93 -9.18
C ARG A 197 -2.45 -11.60 -9.95
N LEU A 198 -1.68 -10.86 -10.74
CA LEU A 198 -0.50 -11.38 -11.44
C LEU A 198 0.53 -12.03 -10.49
N ARG A 199 0.58 -11.59 -9.23
CA ARG A 199 1.52 -12.11 -8.21
C ARG A 199 0.94 -13.23 -7.37
N LEU A 200 -0.37 -13.20 -7.16
CA LEU A 200 -1.08 -14.24 -6.43
C LEU A 200 -1.24 -15.49 -7.29
N ASP A 201 -1.73 -15.31 -8.51
CA ASP A 201 -1.97 -16.35 -9.49
C ASP A 201 -2.15 -15.71 -10.88
N PRO A 202 -1.13 -15.72 -11.75
CA PRO A 202 -1.22 -15.17 -13.11
C PRO A 202 -2.40 -15.72 -13.92
N SER A 203 -2.78 -16.99 -13.69
CA SER A 203 -3.89 -17.62 -14.43
C SER A 203 -5.27 -17.11 -14.01
N SER A 204 -5.35 -16.41 -12.87
CA SER A 204 -6.58 -15.81 -12.35
C SER A 204 -6.97 -14.48 -13.01
N VAL A 205 -6.09 -13.92 -13.84
CA VAL A 205 -6.32 -12.63 -14.49
C VAL A 205 -7.32 -12.83 -15.65
N PRO A 206 -8.49 -12.16 -15.64
CA PRO A 206 -9.48 -12.36 -16.70
C PRO A 206 -9.02 -11.71 -18.01
N THR A 207 -9.18 -12.41 -19.13
CA THR A 207 -8.85 -11.88 -20.48
C THR A 207 -9.83 -10.79 -20.94
N LYS A 208 -11.07 -10.80 -20.44
CA LYS A 208 -12.10 -9.79 -20.71
C LYS A 208 -12.77 -9.39 -19.41
N ILE A 209 -12.58 -8.13 -19.00
CA ILE A 209 -13.20 -7.59 -17.80
C ILE A 209 -13.41 -6.08 -17.94
N LYS A 210 -14.38 -5.54 -17.20
CA LYS A 210 -14.49 -4.11 -17.03
C LYS A 210 -13.53 -3.66 -15.94
N LEU A 211 -12.66 -2.72 -16.27
CA LEU A 211 -11.73 -2.14 -15.31
C LEU A 211 -12.22 -0.76 -14.88
N VAL A 212 -12.22 -0.53 -13.58
CA VAL A 212 -12.29 0.79 -12.99
C VAL A 212 -10.85 1.33 -12.95
N PRO A 213 -10.54 2.42 -13.67
CA PRO A 213 -9.20 2.98 -13.69
C PRO A 213 -8.71 3.31 -12.29
N ASN A 214 -7.39 3.26 -12.10
CA ASN A 214 -6.83 3.59 -10.80
C ASN A 214 -7.15 5.03 -10.36
N LEU A 215 -7.09 5.26 -9.05
CA LEU A 215 -7.44 6.56 -8.46
C LEU A 215 -6.51 7.68 -8.93
N THR A 216 -5.24 7.35 -9.18
CA THR A 216 -4.26 8.31 -9.73
C THR A 216 -4.66 8.78 -11.13
N PHE A 217 -5.12 7.89 -12.01
CA PHE A 217 -5.65 8.24 -13.32
C PHE A 217 -6.88 9.12 -13.20
N SER A 218 -7.82 8.74 -12.33
CA SER A 218 -9.04 9.50 -12.08
C SER A 218 -8.70 10.94 -11.67
N ARG A 219 -7.74 11.11 -10.76
CA ARG A 219 -7.24 12.43 -10.34
C ARG A 219 -6.57 13.20 -11.47
N LEU A 220 -5.62 12.60 -12.19
CA LEU A 220 -4.83 13.28 -13.22
C LEU A 220 -5.64 13.64 -14.48
N ARG A 221 -6.78 12.98 -14.70
CA ARG A 221 -7.68 13.23 -15.83
C ARG A 221 -8.97 13.95 -15.43
N HIS A 222 -9.10 14.37 -14.17
CA HIS A 222 -10.30 15.01 -13.62
C HIS A 222 -11.57 14.20 -13.92
N LYS A 223 -11.48 12.87 -13.73
CA LYS A 223 -12.60 11.94 -13.86
C LYS A 223 -13.10 11.56 -12.48
N LYS A 224 -14.43 11.42 -12.36
CA LYS A 224 -15.07 11.00 -11.12
C LYS A 224 -14.54 9.62 -10.70
N SER A 225 -14.02 9.53 -9.48
CA SER A 225 -13.59 8.28 -8.86
C SER A 225 -14.74 7.25 -8.90
N GLY A 226 -14.49 6.03 -9.36
CA GLY A 226 -15.53 4.99 -9.50
C GLY A 226 -16.63 5.27 -10.54
N GLY A 227 -16.58 6.39 -11.28
CA GLY A 227 -17.63 6.78 -12.23
C GLY A 227 -17.51 6.17 -13.62
N PHE A 228 -16.56 5.27 -13.85
CA PHE A 228 -16.23 4.83 -15.19
C PHE A 228 -15.54 3.46 -15.19
N ALA A 229 -16.22 2.45 -15.72
CA ALA A 229 -15.62 1.15 -15.99
C ALA A 229 -15.52 0.96 -17.51
N ARG A 230 -14.33 0.68 -18.04
CA ARG A 230 -14.13 0.40 -19.47
C ARG A 230 -14.01 -1.09 -19.71
N ASN A 231 -14.67 -1.60 -20.75
CA ASN A 231 -14.34 -2.90 -21.30
C ASN A 231 -12.87 -2.86 -21.72
N THR A 232 -12.03 -3.65 -21.05
CA THR A 232 -10.61 -3.71 -21.32
C THR A 232 -10.24 -5.16 -21.59
N PHE A 233 -9.50 -5.39 -22.67
CA PHE A 233 -8.85 -6.66 -22.90
C PHE A 233 -7.55 -6.65 -22.10
N VAL A 234 -7.42 -7.56 -21.15
CA VAL A 234 -6.14 -7.79 -20.48
C VAL A 234 -5.43 -8.83 -21.37
N CYS A 235 -4.42 -8.38 -22.10
CA CYS A 235 -3.62 -9.22 -22.99
C CYS A 235 -2.71 -10.14 -22.19
#